data_AF-A0A9D5LRU8-F1
#
_entry.id   AF-A0A9D5LRU8-F1
#
_cell.length_a   1.000
_cell.length_b   1.000
_cell.length_c   1.000
_cell.angle_alpha   90.00
_cell.angle_beta   90.00
_cell.angle_gamma   90.00
#
_symmetry.space_group_name_H-M   'P 1'
#
loop_
_entity.id
_entity.type
_entity.pdbx_description
1 polymer ?
#
loop_
_entity_poly.entity_id
_entity_poly.type
_entity_poly.pdbx_seq_one_letter_code
_entity_poly.pdbx_strand_id
1 'polypeptide(L)'
;MAKTYGGIRHVGVVNQSEYAINKAIFELELASGNYNIEKSYLSPSGAYVLLEKGHQYHEDEMEAAIAMADSGIIVRLEKEGDPSRATRIDEDGNFKFSEGTLSIERLTYEQSTRTSITTTAERSVKKALEHAKDKGSEICVIYDKGGVFHRNDIHAGIQLYESFKNNDSKRFKSILVIDKNHNVHEWTHDK
;
A
#
# COMPACT_ATOMS: atom_id res chain seq x y z
N MET A 1 19.50 21.63 3.03
CA MET A 1 18.81 20.88 1.96
C MET A 1 18.54 19.48 2.48
N ALA A 2 17.30 19.18 2.82
CA ALA A 2 16.91 17.87 3.34
C ALA A 2 17.05 16.82 2.22
N LYS A 3 17.68 15.69 2.53
CA LYS A 3 17.76 14.55 1.62
C LYS A 3 16.33 14.11 1.30
N THR A 4 15.91 14.29 0.05
CA THR A 4 14.79 13.54 -0.51
C THR A 4 15.10 12.06 -0.31
N TYR A 5 14.23 11.35 0.42
CA TYR A 5 14.26 9.89 0.51
C TYR A 5 14.19 9.36 -0.92
N GLY A 6 15.35 8.99 -1.47
CA GLY A 6 15.49 8.71 -2.88
C GLY A 6 14.67 7.48 -3.26
N GLY A 7 13.67 7.64 -4.11
CA GLY A 7 13.06 6.51 -4.81
C GLY A 7 11.60 6.70 -5.19
N ILE A 8 10.79 7.28 -4.32
CA ILE A 8 9.33 7.37 -4.49
C ILE A 8 8.98 8.68 -5.20
N ARG A 9 8.38 8.59 -6.38
CA ARG A 9 8.09 9.73 -7.27
C ARG A 9 6.62 9.85 -7.62
N HIS A 10 5.90 8.74 -7.70
CA HIS A 10 4.51 8.72 -8.16
C HIS A 10 3.50 8.67 -7.01
N VAL A 11 3.94 8.30 -5.81
CA VAL A 11 3.16 8.41 -4.57
C VAL A 11 3.60 9.64 -3.80
N GLY A 12 2.64 10.47 -3.38
CA GLY A 12 2.90 11.65 -2.58
C GLY A 12 3.48 11.29 -1.21
N VAL A 13 4.63 11.88 -0.89
CA VAL A 13 5.31 11.74 0.41
C VAL A 13 5.28 13.06 1.16
N VAL A 14 5.25 12.99 2.49
CA VAL A 14 5.38 14.17 3.33
C VAL A 14 6.82 14.67 3.33
N ASN A 15 6.98 15.98 3.42
CA ASN A 15 8.27 16.58 3.71
C ASN A 15 8.47 16.66 5.23
N GLN A 16 9.69 16.45 5.70
CA GLN A 16 10.01 16.56 7.13
C GLN A 16 9.72 17.96 7.69
N SER A 17 9.76 19.00 6.85
CA SER A 17 9.36 20.37 7.22
C SER A 17 7.88 20.50 7.58
N GLU A 18 7.04 19.55 7.18
CA GLU A 18 5.60 19.51 7.42
C GLU A 18 5.25 18.68 8.65
N TYR A 19 6.24 18.14 9.37
CA TYR A 19 6.04 17.27 10.54
C TYR A 19 5.03 17.84 11.54
N ALA A 20 5.20 19.12 11.93
CA ALA A 20 4.34 19.73 12.94
C ALA A 20 2.87 19.81 12.49
N ILE A 21 2.64 20.08 11.21
CA ILE A 21 1.29 20.13 10.62
C ILE A 21 0.69 18.73 10.60
N ASN A 22 1.44 17.73 10.11
CA ASN A 22 0.95 16.36 10.01
C ASN A 22 0.72 15.73 11.40
N LYS A 23 1.55 16.04 12.39
CA LYS A 23 1.33 15.65 13.78
C LYS A 23 0.01 16.21 14.30
N ALA A 24 -0.28 17.48 14.07
CA ALA A 24 -1.54 18.09 14.50
C ALA A 24 -2.75 17.44 13.81
N ILE A 25 -2.64 17.13 12.51
CA ILE A 25 -3.68 16.40 11.77
C ILE A 25 -3.88 15.00 12.36
N PHE A 26 -2.79 14.27 12.63
CA PHE A 26 -2.84 12.94 13.23
C PHE A 26 -3.54 12.97 14.60
N GLU A 27 -3.17 13.90 15.48
CA GLU A 27 -3.80 14.06 16.79
C GLU A 27 -5.29 14.43 16.68
N LEU A 28 -5.66 15.28 15.72
CA LEU A 28 -7.07 15.63 15.45
C LEU A 28 -7.88 14.43 14.97
N GLU A 29 -7.33 13.64 14.05
CA GLU A 29 -7.97 12.42 13.54
C GLU A 29 -8.15 11.40 14.67
N LEU A 30 -7.14 11.19 15.52
CA LEU A 30 -7.28 10.33 16.70
C LEU A 30 -8.36 10.83 17.66
N ALA A 31 -8.45 12.15 17.87
CA ALA A 31 -9.47 12.76 18.73
C ALA A 31 -10.90 12.61 18.19
N SER A 32 -11.08 12.31 16.89
CA SER A 32 -12.41 12.01 16.32
C SER A 32 -13.08 10.78 16.94
N GLY A 33 -12.29 9.90 17.58
CA GLY A 33 -12.77 8.66 18.18
C GLY A 33 -12.93 7.50 17.18
N ASN A 34 -12.73 7.73 15.88
CA ASN A 34 -12.88 6.73 14.82
C ASN A 34 -11.70 5.77 14.72
N TYR A 35 -10.52 6.14 15.23
CA TYR A 35 -9.29 5.38 15.07
C TYR A 35 -8.77 4.81 16.39
N ASN A 36 -8.05 3.69 16.31
CA ASN A 36 -7.40 3.07 17.45
C ASN A 36 -6.15 3.86 17.83
N ILE A 37 -6.21 4.58 18.96
CA ILE A 37 -5.12 5.43 19.46
C ILE A 37 -3.87 4.62 19.76
N GLU A 38 -4.01 3.43 20.33
CA GLU A 38 -2.87 2.61 20.78
C GLU A 38 -2.11 1.98 19.62
N LYS A 39 -2.81 1.67 18.52
CA LYS A 39 -2.21 1.01 17.35
C LYS A 39 -1.81 1.98 16.23
N SER A 40 -2.40 3.18 16.20
CA SER A 40 -2.03 4.21 15.22
C SER A 40 -0.64 4.76 15.50
N TYR A 41 0.09 5.14 14.46
CA TYR A 41 1.52 5.43 14.54
C TYR A 41 1.86 6.74 13.84
N LEU A 42 2.67 7.59 14.48
CA LEU A 42 3.26 8.78 13.87
C LEU A 42 4.76 8.55 13.68
N SER A 43 5.19 8.53 12.42
CA SER A 43 6.58 8.33 12.05
C SER A 43 7.44 9.57 12.33
N PRO A 44 8.75 9.42 12.61
CA PRO A 44 9.71 10.52 12.58
C PRO A 44 9.77 11.30 11.26
N SER A 45 9.32 10.70 10.14
CA SER A 45 9.20 11.38 8.85
C SER A 45 8.14 12.49 8.85
N GLY A 46 7.18 12.41 9.77
CA GLY A 46 5.97 13.24 9.81
C GLY A 46 4.77 12.59 9.15
N ALA A 47 4.93 11.44 8.47
CA ALA A 47 3.80 10.66 7.99
C ALA A 47 3.27 9.78 9.12
N TYR A 48 2.06 9.24 8.94
CA TYR A 48 1.39 8.49 9.99
C TYR A 48 0.55 7.37 9.41
N VAL A 49 0.26 6.39 10.28
CA VAL A 49 -0.69 5.31 10.07
C VAL A 49 -1.89 5.54 10.99
N LEU A 50 -3.09 5.64 10.41
CA LEU A 50 -4.34 5.63 11.16
C LEU A 50 -5.04 4.28 10.96
N LEU A 51 -5.43 3.63 12.05
CA LEU A 51 -6.15 2.36 12.01
C LEU A 51 -7.59 2.58 12.46
N GLU A 52 -8.55 2.41 11.56
CA GLU A 52 -9.97 2.57 11.89
C GLU A 52 -10.40 1.51 12.91
N LYS A 53 -11.26 1.90 13.87
CA LYS A 53 -11.83 0.96 14.84
C LYS A 53 -12.81 0.00 14.17
N GLY A 54 -12.97 -1.18 14.77
CA GLY A 54 -13.97 -2.16 14.32
C GLY A 54 -13.49 -3.11 13.24
N HIS A 55 -12.18 -3.11 12.94
CA HIS A 55 -11.54 -4.08 12.07
C HIS A 55 -10.36 -4.76 12.77
N GLN A 56 -10.13 -6.04 12.46
CA GLN A 56 -9.03 -6.82 13.01
C GLN A 56 -7.92 -6.92 11.97
N TYR A 57 -6.98 -5.97 12.01
CA TYR A 57 -5.81 -5.97 11.13
C TYR A 57 -4.82 -7.09 11.49
N HIS A 58 -4.23 -7.68 10.45
CA HIS A 58 -3.13 -8.62 10.59
C HIS A 58 -1.82 -7.89 10.93
N GLU A 59 -0.91 -8.58 11.62
CA GLU A 59 0.40 -8.02 11.99
C GLU A 59 1.19 -7.53 10.78
N ASP A 60 1.14 -8.29 9.69
CA ASP A 60 1.85 -7.99 8.44
C ASP A 60 1.32 -6.73 7.73
N GLU A 61 0.03 -6.42 7.87
CA GLU A 61 -0.60 -5.20 7.32
C GLU A 61 -0.13 -3.98 8.10
N MET A 62 -0.08 -4.09 9.43
CA MET A 62 0.42 -3.01 10.28
C MET A 62 1.91 -2.77 10.06
N GLU A 63 2.70 -3.82 9.91
CA GLU A 63 4.15 -3.74 9.67
C GLU A 63 4.45 -3.03 8.34
N ALA A 64 3.75 -3.41 7.26
CA ALA A 64 3.86 -2.76 5.96
C ALA A 64 3.41 -1.28 6.02
N ALA A 65 2.31 -0.99 6.71
CA ALA A 65 1.82 0.38 6.89
C ALA A 65 2.84 1.27 7.61
N ILE A 66 3.48 0.75 8.66
CA ILE A 66 4.53 1.45 9.41
C ILE A 66 5.76 1.70 8.50
N ALA A 67 6.20 0.70 7.73
CA ALA A 67 7.31 0.85 6.79
C ALA A 67 7.05 1.95 5.73
N MET A 68 5.81 2.03 5.24
CA MET A 68 5.38 3.10 4.33
C MET A 68 5.40 4.48 5.02
N ALA A 69 4.90 4.58 6.26
CA ALA A 69 4.95 5.82 7.03
C ALA A 69 6.39 6.26 7.34
N ASP A 70 7.28 5.34 7.65
CA ASP A 70 8.71 5.64 7.83
C ASP A 70 9.39 6.10 6.54
N SER A 71 8.87 5.69 5.38
CA SER A 71 9.26 6.20 4.07
C SER A 71 8.55 7.51 3.66
N GLY A 72 7.74 8.09 4.55
CA GLY A 72 7.06 9.37 4.34
C GLY A 72 5.67 9.28 3.69
N ILE A 73 5.11 8.08 3.52
CA ILE A 73 3.76 7.91 2.95
C ILE A 73 2.74 7.89 4.09
N ILE A 74 1.74 8.78 4.05
CA ILE A 74 0.61 8.69 4.97
C ILE A 74 -0.24 7.45 4.61
N VAL A 75 -0.58 6.65 5.61
CA VAL A 75 -1.38 5.43 5.45
C VAL A 75 -2.64 5.53 6.30
N ARG A 76 -3.79 5.17 5.73
CA ARG A 76 -5.04 4.96 6.47
C ARG A 76 -5.52 3.56 6.18
N LEU A 77 -5.56 2.75 7.23
CA LEU A 77 -6.15 1.42 7.20
C LEU A 77 -7.63 1.57 7.54
N GLU A 78 -8.48 1.14 6.62
CA GLU A 78 -9.93 1.35 6.69
C GLU A 78 -10.62 0.05 7.08
N LYS A 79 -11.82 0.12 7.65
CA LYS A 79 -12.63 -1.08 7.89
C LYS A 79 -13.34 -1.50 6.60
N GLU A 80 -13.37 -2.80 6.33
CA GLU A 80 -14.18 -3.34 5.24
C GLU A 80 -15.69 -3.32 5.56
N GLY A 81 -16.53 -3.27 4.52
CA GLY A 81 -17.96 -3.57 4.65
C GLY A 81 -18.93 -2.38 4.66
N ASP A 82 -18.46 -1.15 4.41
CA ASP A 82 -19.34 -0.01 4.08
C ASP A 82 -19.47 0.09 2.55
N PRO A 83 -20.63 -0.23 1.94
CA PRO A 83 -20.81 -0.21 0.49
C PRO A 83 -20.49 1.12 -0.18
N SER A 84 -20.57 2.24 0.54
CA SER A 84 -20.19 3.57 0.01
C SER A 84 -18.68 3.72 -0.24
N ARG A 85 -17.88 2.83 0.34
CA ARG A 85 -16.42 2.75 0.19
C ARG A 85 -15.97 1.61 -0.72
N ALA A 86 -16.90 0.95 -1.40
CA ALA A 86 -16.56 -0.09 -2.34
C ALA A 86 -15.74 0.50 -3.49
N THR A 87 -14.54 -0.03 -3.68
CA THR A 87 -13.63 0.37 -4.75
C THR A 87 -14.01 -0.26 -6.09
N ARG A 88 -14.75 -1.39 -6.04
CA ARG A 88 -15.29 -2.05 -7.23
C ARG A 88 -16.54 -2.85 -6.89
N ILE A 89 -17.39 -3.08 -7.88
CA ILE A 89 -18.46 -4.08 -7.85
C ILE A 89 -18.10 -5.14 -8.89
N ASP A 90 -18.11 -6.42 -8.50
CA ASP A 90 -17.84 -7.51 -9.44
C ASP A 90 -19.06 -7.84 -10.34
N GLU A 91 -18.86 -8.75 -11.30
CA GLU A 91 -19.89 -9.14 -12.28
C GLU A 91 -21.12 -9.78 -11.61
N ASP A 92 -20.95 -10.34 -10.41
CA ASP A 92 -22.01 -10.97 -9.61
C ASP A 92 -22.71 -9.98 -8.66
N GLY A 93 -22.32 -8.69 -8.68
CA GLY A 93 -22.90 -7.64 -7.85
C GLY A 93 -22.35 -7.55 -6.43
N ASN A 94 -21.24 -8.23 -6.12
CA ASN A 94 -20.61 -8.13 -4.81
C ASN A 94 -19.67 -6.93 -4.73
N PHE A 95 -19.76 -6.19 -3.63
CA PHE A 95 -18.84 -5.10 -3.32
C PHE A 95 -17.45 -5.64 -2.98
N LYS A 96 -16.42 -5.04 -3.59
CA LYS A 96 -15.01 -5.26 -3.28
C LYS A 96 -14.45 -4.01 -2.61
N PHE A 97 -13.59 -4.26 -1.63
CA PHE A 97 -12.95 -3.23 -0.83
C PHE A 97 -11.43 -3.42 -0.92
N SER A 98 -10.73 -2.30 -1.03
CA SER A 98 -9.28 -2.21 -0.84
C SER A 98 -8.96 -2.12 0.66
N GLU A 99 -7.75 -2.48 1.06
CA GLU A 99 -7.30 -2.41 2.46
C GLU A 99 -7.30 -0.99 3.06
N GLY A 100 -7.11 0.03 2.23
CA GLY A 100 -7.21 1.40 2.69
C GLY A 100 -6.70 2.42 1.68
N THR A 101 -6.24 3.56 2.19
CA THR A 101 -5.74 4.67 1.37
C THR A 101 -4.31 5.08 1.72
N LEU A 102 -3.54 5.43 0.71
CA LEU A 102 -2.15 5.91 0.79
C LEU A 102 -2.04 7.36 0.35
N SER A 103 -0.93 7.97 0.74
CA SER A 103 -0.52 9.32 0.31
C SER A 103 -1.46 10.41 0.81
N ILE A 104 -1.03 11.64 0.56
CA ILE A 104 -1.82 12.87 0.73
C ILE A 104 -3.09 12.82 -0.14
N GLU A 105 -3.02 12.14 -1.28
CA GLU A 105 -4.10 12.03 -2.27
C GLU A 105 -5.20 11.00 -1.92
N ARG A 106 -5.02 10.20 -0.85
CA ARG A 106 -5.93 9.10 -0.47
C ARG A 106 -6.16 8.07 -1.59
N LEU A 107 -5.09 7.62 -2.21
CA LEU A 107 -5.13 6.60 -3.26
C LEU A 107 -5.44 5.24 -2.66
N THR A 108 -6.37 4.50 -3.24
CA THR A 108 -6.73 3.15 -2.74
C THR A 108 -5.60 2.15 -2.98
N TYR A 109 -5.32 1.29 -2.00
CA TYR A 109 -4.27 0.26 -2.11
C TYR A 109 -4.72 -1.12 -1.61
N GLU A 110 -4.14 -2.16 -2.23
CA GLU A 110 -4.24 -3.54 -1.75
C GLU A 110 -2.84 -4.10 -1.50
N GLN A 111 -2.65 -4.84 -0.40
CA GLN A 111 -1.40 -5.49 -0.06
C GLN A 111 -1.41 -6.98 -0.44
N SER A 112 -0.21 -7.51 -0.65
CA SER A 112 0.03 -8.95 -0.65
C SER A 112 1.32 -9.24 0.08
N THR A 113 1.25 -10.00 1.17
CA THR A 113 2.44 -10.40 1.94
C THR A 113 3.00 -11.73 1.46
N ARG A 114 4.32 -11.83 1.37
CA ARG A 114 5.05 -13.04 0.97
C ARG A 114 6.13 -13.39 1.98
N THR A 115 5.99 -14.56 2.60
CA THR A 115 6.95 -15.12 3.57
C THR A 115 7.77 -16.27 3.00
N SER A 116 7.28 -16.91 1.93
CA SER A 116 7.97 -17.97 1.19
C SER A 116 7.45 -18.05 -0.25
N ILE A 117 8.22 -18.65 -1.17
CA ILE A 117 7.79 -18.88 -2.54
C ILE A 117 7.30 -20.32 -2.68
N THR A 118 6.01 -20.49 -2.95
CA THR A 118 5.38 -21.80 -3.20
C THR A 118 5.19 -22.09 -4.70
N THR A 119 5.47 -21.11 -5.57
CA THR A 119 5.50 -21.21 -7.05
C THR A 119 6.80 -20.62 -7.60
N THR A 120 6.81 -20.05 -8.82
CA THR A 120 7.91 -19.18 -9.25
C THR A 120 7.68 -17.75 -8.75
N ALA A 121 8.76 -16.99 -8.53
CA ALA A 121 8.73 -15.67 -7.91
C ALA A 121 7.88 -14.66 -8.72
N GLU A 122 8.09 -14.63 -10.04
CA GLU A 122 7.39 -13.75 -10.97
C GLU A 122 5.88 -14.03 -11.02
N ARG A 123 5.46 -15.28 -10.86
CA ARG A 123 4.02 -15.64 -10.77
C ARG A 123 3.39 -15.11 -9.49
N SER A 124 4.13 -15.09 -8.39
CA SER A 124 3.64 -14.53 -7.11
C SER A 124 3.44 -13.02 -7.19
N VAL A 125 4.32 -12.31 -7.89
CA VAL A 125 4.21 -10.87 -8.18
C VAL A 125 3.01 -10.61 -9.08
N LYS A 126 2.88 -11.35 -10.19
CA LYS A 126 1.70 -11.26 -11.08
C LYS A 126 0.39 -11.45 -10.31
N LYS A 127 0.32 -12.45 -9.43
CA LYS A 127 -0.89 -12.71 -8.63
C LYS A 127 -1.23 -11.55 -7.70
N ALA A 128 -0.24 -10.89 -7.11
CA ALA A 128 -0.46 -9.71 -6.28
C ALA A 128 -1.05 -8.55 -7.10
N LEU A 129 -0.51 -8.31 -8.30
CA LEU A 129 -1.04 -7.32 -9.24
C LEU A 129 -2.47 -7.65 -9.69
N GLU A 130 -2.77 -8.91 -9.99
CA GLU A 130 -4.13 -9.34 -10.30
C GLU A 130 -5.09 -9.14 -9.14
N HIS A 131 -4.65 -9.42 -7.90
CA HIS A 131 -5.46 -9.19 -6.72
C HIS A 131 -5.78 -7.70 -6.52
N ALA A 132 -4.78 -6.83 -6.62
CA ALA A 132 -4.97 -5.38 -6.53
C ALA A 132 -5.87 -4.85 -7.66
N LYS A 133 -5.73 -5.37 -8.88
CA LYS A 133 -6.66 -5.08 -9.99
C LYS A 133 -8.07 -5.53 -9.62
N ASP A 134 -8.19 -6.70 -9.01
CA ASP A 134 -9.47 -7.29 -8.64
C ASP A 134 -10.19 -6.59 -7.50
N LYS A 135 -9.47 -5.81 -6.72
CA LYS A 135 -10.05 -4.87 -5.77
C LYS A 135 -10.27 -3.48 -6.36
N GLY A 136 -9.80 -3.21 -7.57
CA GLY A 136 -9.92 -1.90 -8.21
C GLY A 136 -8.89 -0.87 -7.73
N SER A 137 -7.94 -1.27 -6.88
CA SER A 137 -6.96 -0.38 -6.24
C SER A 137 -6.11 0.41 -7.24
N GLU A 138 -5.72 1.62 -6.87
CA GLU A 138 -4.88 2.49 -7.69
C GLU A 138 -3.39 2.19 -7.52
N ILE A 139 -3.01 1.74 -6.32
CA ILE A 139 -1.66 1.30 -5.95
C ILE A 139 -1.71 -0.18 -5.58
N CYS A 140 -0.69 -0.94 -6.02
CA CYS A 140 -0.44 -2.28 -5.52
C CYS A 140 0.72 -2.24 -4.51
N VAL A 141 0.53 -2.81 -3.32
CA VAL A 141 1.58 -2.97 -2.31
C VAL A 141 1.96 -4.45 -2.21
N ILE A 142 3.25 -4.75 -2.24
CA ILE A 142 3.76 -6.10 -2.07
C ILE A 142 4.73 -6.08 -0.89
N TYR A 143 4.41 -6.80 0.18
CA TYR A 143 5.31 -6.92 1.32
C TYR A 143 6.11 -8.23 1.26
N ASP A 144 7.38 -8.14 0.88
CA ASP A 144 8.34 -9.24 0.84
C ASP A 144 8.96 -9.50 2.22
N LYS A 145 8.11 -9.88 3.18
CA LYS A 145 8.50 -10.18 4.56
C LYS A 145 9.59 -11.27 4.64
N GLY A 146 9.54 -12.25 3.73
CA GLY A 146 10.53 -13.33 3.65
C GLY A 146 11.86 -12.92 3.01
N GLY A 147 11.91 -11.78 2.31
CA GLY A 147 13.06 -11.37 1.49
C GLY A 147 13.36 -12.35 0.38
N VAL A 148 12.32 -12.89 -0.25
CA VAL A 148 12.39 -13.96 -1.24
C VAL A 148 12.41 -13.42 -2.66
N PHE A 149 12.07 -12.16 -2.88
CA PHE A 149 12.07 -11.57 -4.22
C PHE A 149 13.40 -10.87 -4.53
N HIS A 150 13.88 -11.08 -5.76
CA HIS A 150 14.92 -10.27 -6.36
C HIS A 150 14.32 -9.24 -7.31
N ARG A 151 15.08 -8.18 -7.62
CA ARG A 151 14.66 -7.12 -8.55
C ARG A 151 14.21 -7.66 -9.91
N ASN A 152 14.89 -8.70 -10.40
CA ASN A 152 14.54 -9.36 -11.67
C ASN A 152 13.20 -10.09 -11.59
N ASP A 153 12.84 -10.64 -10.43
CA ASP A 153 11.56 -11.33 -10.23
C ASP A 153 10.40 -10.33 -10.23
N ILE A 154 10.59 -9.16 -9.61
CA ILE A 154 9.61 -8.07 -9.62
C ILE A 154 9.38 -7.61 -11.06
N HIS A 155 10.45 -7.30 -11.79
CA HIS A 155 10.36 -6.86 -13.18
C HIS A 155 9.71 -7.92 -14.09
N ALA A 156 10.16 -9.18 -14.01
CA ALA A 156 9.58 -10.27 -14.77
C ALA A 156 8.10 -10.50 -14.42
N GLY A 157 7.71 -10.31 -13.16
CA GLY A 157 6.32 -10.39 -12.71
C GLY A 157 5.43 -9.29 -13.27
N ILE A 158 5.94 -8.07 -13.36
CA ILE A 158 5.25 -6.93 -13.99
C ILE A 158 5.06 -7.18 -15.49
N GLN A 159 6.12 -7.58 -16.20
CA GLN A 159 6.04 -7.95 -17.62
C GLN A 159 5.05 -9.09 -17.86
N LEU A 160 5.09 -10.09 -16.98
CA LEU A 160 4.17 -11.21 -17.07
C LEU A 160 2.74 -10.73 -16.87
N TYR A 161 2.45 -9.89 -15.87
CA TYR A 161 1.11 -9.30 -15.68
C TYR A 161 0.62 -8.57 -16.94
N GLU A 162 1.47 -7.72 -17.54
CA GLU A 162 1.16 -6.92 -18.74
C GLU A 162 1.06 -7.73 -20.04
N SER A 163 1.57 -8.96 -20.06
CA SER A 163 1.49 -9.83 -21.24
C SER A 163 0.07 -10.41 -21.46
N PHE A 164 -0.78 -10.41 -20.43
CA PHE A 164 -2.14 -10.93 -20.52
C PHE A 164 -3.12 -9.84 -20.95
N LYS A 165 -3.85 -10.08 -22.05
CA LYS A 165 -4.83 -9.13 -22.62
C LYS A 165 -5.88 -8.63 -21.62
N ASN A 166 -6.30 -9.46 -20.66
CA ASN A 166 -7.30 -9.09 -19.66
C ASN A 166 -6.75 -8.19 -18.53
N ASN A 167 -5.44 -7.93 -18.53
CA ASN A 167 -4.73 -7.08 -17.58
C ASN A 167 -4.20 -5.80 -18.22
N ASP A 168 -4.09 -5.75 -19.56
CA ASP A 168 -3.55 -4.64 -20.35
C ASP A 168 -4.34 -3.31 -20.15
N SER A 169 -5.57 -3.38 -19.63
CA SER A 169 -6.41 -2.21 -19.36
C SER A 169 -6.21 -1.57 -17.99
N LYS A 170 -5.71 -2.30 -16.98
CA LYS A 170 -5.46 -1.74 -15.65
C LYS A 170 -3.98 -1.47 -15.46
N ARG A 171 -3.67 -0.19 -15.35
CA ARG A 171 -2.36 0.33 -14.95
C ARG A 171 -2.46 0.94 -13.57
N PHE A 172 -1.61 0.47 -12.66
CA PHE A 172 -1.46 1.07 -11.34
C PHE A 172 -0.72 2.41 -11.48
N LYS A 173 -1.07 3.38 -10.64
CA LYS A 173 -0.31 4.63 -10.53
C LYS A 173 1.12 4.35 -10.05
N SER A 174 1.25 3.37 -9.16
CA SER A 174 2.52 2.92 -8.61
C SER A 174 2.39 1.48 -8.08
N ILE A 175 3.51 0.74 -8.10
CA ILE A 175 3.64 -0.57 -7.46
C ILE A 175 4.72 -0.42 -6.38
N LEU A 176 4.32 -0.54 -5.12
CA LEU A 176 5.24 -0.42 -3.98
C LEU A 176 5.65 -1.80 -3.50
N VAL A 177 6.95 -2.06 -3.45
CA VAL A 177 7.52 -3.29 -2.91
C VAL A 177 8.28 -2.97 -1.63
N ILE A 178 7.82 -3.53 -0.51
CA ILE A 178 8.45 -3.38 0.80
C ILE A 178 9.31 -4.61 1.03
N ASP A 179 10.62 -4.44 1.21
CA ASP A 179 11.51 -5.57 1.49
C ASP A 179 11.50 -5.99 2.96
N LYS A 180 12.12 -7.14 3.27
CA LYS A 180 12.23 -7.66 4.65
C LYS A 180 12.92 -6.73 5.65
N ASN A 181 13.65 -5.72 5.16
CA ASN A 181 14.30 -4.71 5.99
C ASN A 181 13.49 -3.41 6.05
N HIS A 182 12.23 -3.46 5.60
CA HIS A 182 11.26 -2.35 5.59
C HIS A 182 11.63 -1.20 4.66
N ASN A 183 12.53 -1.41 3.68
CA ASN A 183 12.75 -0.39 2.66
C ASN A 183 11.63 -0.47 1.62
N VAL A 184 11.11 0.70 1.24
CA VAL A 184 10.05 0.82 0.23
C VAL A 184 10.68 1.15 -1.12
N HIS A 185 10.42 0.30 -2.12
CA HIS A 185 10.88 0.43 -3.49
C HIS A 185 9.69 0.72 -4.41
N GLU A 186 9.77 1.81 -5.17
CA GLU A 186 8.74 2.15 -6.15
C GLU A 186 9.05 1.54 -7.52
N TRP A 187 8.03 0.92 -8.11
CA TRP A 187 8.04 0.36 -9.45
C TRP A 187 6.88 0.91 -10.28
N THR A 188 7.08 0.93 -11.59
CA THR A 188 6.06 1.30 -12.57
C THR A 188 5.89 0.19 -13.59
N HIS A 189 4.78 0.25 -14.31
CA HIS A 189 4.56 -0.53 -15.52
C HIS A 189 5.63 -0.24 -16.58
N ASP A 190 5.95 -1.23 -17.42
CA ASP A 190 7.05 -1.15 -18.42
C ASP A 190 6.61 -0.51 -19.74
N LYS A 191 5.33 -0.66 -20.12
CA LYS A 191 4.81 -0.22 -21.43
C LYS A 191 4.42 1.25 -21.52
#